data_AF-A0A7J6CQG2-F1
#
_entry.id   AF-A0A7J6CQG2-F1
#
_cell.length_a   1.000
_cell.length_b   1.000
_cell.length_c   1.000
_cell.angle_alpha   90.00
_cell.angle_beta   90.00
_cell.angle_gamma   90.00
#
_symmetry.space_group_name_H-M   'P 1'
#
loop_
_entity.id
_entity.type
_entity.pdbx_description
1 polymer ?
#
loop_
_entity_poly.entity_id
_entity_poly.type
_entity_poly.pdbx_seq_one_letter_code
_entity_poly.pdbx_strand_id
1 'polypeptide(L)'
;MARHAVFSTYVLRNVPIRTAVTVMAMLIFFKYVFTCPCTTPEETVLHCWLYLCLPIGILFFIMILMDARLLKMCRCYVCRCCARGRSRCCKSACCGTLECCCCAGGHCYHPERCGQEGWYYCGVIWKHLLNVFYAASLWIVVAFIDGDWYVCVRTINVNGTGEQIACKDLPTPREAETLRKYDSESRVIGLILILGLSFLLTISSSLTTRWKPYYKSLYEVYVERETSAILEDKLHEKAVERAKHVSEHSLRNFEHPHMNIQGDAHHVQYQQLGNAEEDVWHKISDPALHLTELP
;
A
#
# COMPACT_ATOMS: atom_id res chain seq x y z
N MET A 1 -16.77 -6.23 -30.82
CA MET A 1 -15.95 -7.03 -29.89
C MET A 1 -14.60 -6.41 -29.50
N ALA A 2 -14.15 -5.29 -30.08
CA ALA A 2 -12.84 -4.68 -29.74
C ALA A 2 -12.80 -3.88 -28.40
N ARG A 3 -13.93 -3.56 -27.77
CA ARG A 3 -13.96 -2.76 -26.53
C ARG A 3 -13.59 -3.53 -25.25
N HIS A 4 -13.67 -4.85 -25.25
CA HIS A 4 -13.32 -5.66 -24.07
C HIS A 4 -11.82 -5.98 -23.97
N ALA A 5 -11.09 -6.01 -25.10
CA ALA A 5 -9.66 -6.33 -25.11
C ALA A 5 -8.80 -5.24 -24.46
N VAL A 6 -9.16 -3.96 -24.64
CA VAL A 6 -8.40 -2.82 -24.09
C VAL A 6 -8.49 -2.77 -22.56
N PHE A 7 -9.64 -3.18 -22.00
CA PHE A 7 -9.90 -3.11 -20.57
C PHE A 7 -9.04 -4.11 -19.77
N SER A 8 -8.87 -5.33 -20.30
CA SER A 8 -8.04 -6.36 -19.67
C SER A 8 -6.55 -5.98 -19.64
N THR A 9 -6.06 -5.35 -20.72
CA THR A 9 -4.67 -4.89 -20.77
C THR A 9 -4.40 -3.69 -19.86
N TYR A 10 -5.35 -2.79 -19.63
CA TYR A 10 -5.11 -1.57 -18.83
C TYR A 10 -5.09 -1.87 -17.33
N VAL A 11 -5.97 -2.77 -16.87
CA VAL A 11 -6.03 -3.16 -15.45
C VAL A 11 -4.82 -4.00 -15.06
N LEU A 12 -4.36 -4.93 -15.92
CA LEU A 12 -3.15 -5.73 -15.63
C LEU A 12 -1.84 -4.95 -15.83
N ARG A 13 -1.74 -4.04 -16.81
CA ARG A 13 -0.48 -3.33 -17.11
C ARG A 13 -0.09 -2.30 -16.05
N ASN A 14 -1.04 -1.89 -15.22
CA ASN A 14 -0.81 -0.93 -14.12
C ASN A 14 -0.92 -1.56 -12.73
N VAL A 15 -1.11 -2.88 -12.61
CA VAL A 15 -0.72 -3.52 -11.34
C VAL A 15 0.78 -3.29 -11.24
N PRO A 16 1.27 -2.59 -10.20
CA PRO A 16 2.70 -2.41 -10.06
C PRO A 16 3.31 -3.80 -10.11
N ILE A 17 4.23 -4.06 -11.04
CA ILE A 17 4.90 -5.36 -11.17
C ILE A 17 5.37 -5.85 -9.78
N ARG A 18 5.79 -4.89 -8.94
CA ARG A 18 6.09 -5.07 -7.52
C ARG A 18 4.96 -5.75 -6.73
N THR A 19 3.71 -5.28 -6.81
CA THR A 19 2.57 -5.88 -6.12
C THR A 19 2.29 -7.30 -6.58
N ALA A 20 2.32 -7.55 -7.90
CA ALA A 20 2.12 -8.90 -8.44
C ALA A 20 3.22 -9.86 -7.98
N VAL A 21 4.49 -9.42 -8.03
CA VAL A 21 5.64 -10.19 -7.54
C VAL A 21 5.51 -10.47 -6.03
N THR A 22 5.16 -9.47 -5.22
CA THR A 22 4.96 -9.64 -3.77
C THR A 22 3.85 -10.65 -3.47
N VAL A 23 2.70 -10.55 -4.16
CA VAL A 23 1.60 -11.51 -3.98
C VAL A 23 2.05 -12.91 -4.38
N MET A 24 2.64 -13.10 -5.57
CA MET A 24 3.12 -14.40 -6.03
C MET A 24 4.16 -15.00 -5.08
N ALA A 25 5.12 -14.21 -4.61
CA ALA A 25 6.13 -14.66 -3.66
C ALA A 25 5.50 -15.13 -2.34
N MET A 26 4.51 -14.39 -1.82
CA MET A 26 3.77 -14.83 -0.63
C MET A 26 2.96 -16.10 -0.87
N LEU A 27 2.24 -16.20 -1.99
CA LEU A 27 1.47 -17.41 -2.33
C LEU A 27 2.38 -18.64 -2.34
N ILE A 28 3.54 -18.53 -2.98
CA ILE A 28 4.54 -19.60 -3.05
C ILE A 28 5.08 -19.92 -1.66
N PHE A 29 5.51 -18.91 -0.90
CA PHE A 29 6.07 -19.10 0.44
C PHE A 29 5.11 -19.81 1.37
N PHE A 30 3.87 -19.31 1.50
CA PHE A 30 2.90 -19.90 2.41
C PHE A 30 2.44 -21.28 1.96
N LYS A 31 2.33 -21.53 0.64
CA LYS A 31 2.04 -22.87 0.10
C LYS A 31 3.07 -23.91 0.58
N TYR A 32 4.35 -23.55 0.61
CA TYR A 32 5.41 -24.47 1.06
C TYR A 32 5.52 -24.59 2.59
N VAL A 33 5.03 -23.59 3.33
CA VAL A 33 5.11 -23.57 4.80
C VAL A 33 3.94 -24.30 5.45
N PHE A 34 2.84 -24.52 4.72
CA PHE A 34 1.68 -25.20 5.30
C PHE A 34 1.95 -26.67 5.59
N THR A 35 1.67 -27.07 6.82
CA THR A 35 1.54 -28.47 7.20
C THR A 35 0.47 -28.53 8.27
N CYS A 36 -0.51 -29.42 8.11
CA CYS A 36 -1.57 -29.59 9.10
C CYS A 36 -0.94 -30.04 10.43
N PRO A 37 -1.05 -29.26 11.51
CA PRO A 37 -0.51 -29.66 12.80
C PRO A 37 -1.42 -30.73 13.38
N CYS A 38 -0.90 -31.93 13.46
CA CYS A 38 -1.63 -33.12 13.91
C CYS A 38 -1.69 -33.19 15.44
N THR A 39 -2.04 -32.08 16.09
CA THR A 39 -2.04 -31.95 17.54
C THR A 39 -3.47 -31.97 18.08
N THR A 40 -3.69 -31.38 19.27
CA THR A 40 -5.03 -31.26 19.84
C THR A 40 -5.95 -30.47 18.89
N PRO A 41 -7.26 -30.77 18.88
CA PRO A 41 -8.20 -30.14 17.95
C PRO A 41 -8.22 -28.61 18.10
N GLU A 42 -8.10 -28.09 19.33
CA GLU A 42 -8.10 -26.65 19.61
C GLU A 42 -6.88 -25.94 19.01
N GLU A 43 -5.69 -26.50 19.18
CA GLU A 43 -4.45 -25.97 18.59
C GLU A 43 -4.48 -26.03 17.07
N THR A 44 -5.06 -27.09 16.51
CA THR A 44 -5.16 -27.28 15.06
C THR A 44 -6.07 -26.24 14.43
N VAL A 45 -7.24 -25.97 15.05
CA VAL A 45 -8.14 -24.90 14.61
C VAL A 45 -7.41 -23.55 14.63
N LEU A 46 -6.71 -23.25 15.72
CA LEU A 46 -5.97 -22.00 15.85
C LEU A 46 -4.89 -21.86 14.77
N HIS A 47 -4.09 -22.90 14.53
CA HIS A 47 -3.05 -22.89 13.50
C HIS A 47 -3.64 -22.76 12.09
N CYS A 48 -4.77 -23.43 11.79
CA CYS A 48 -5.44 -23.28 10.51
C CYS A 48 -5.93 -21.84 10.29
N TRP A 49 -6.56 -21.22 11.30
CA TRP A 49 -6.99 -19.83 11.20
C TRP A 49 -5.81 -18.87 11.11
N LEU A 50 -4.74 -19.10 11.87
CA LEU A 50 -3.54 -18.29 11.82
C LEU A 50 -2.89 -18.38 10.42
N TYR A 51 -2.79 -19.57 9.85
CA TYR A 51 -2.29 -19.76 8.48
C TYR A 51 -3.15 -19.04 7.44
N LEU A 52 -4.48 -19.02 7.60
CA LEU A 52 -5.36 -18.32 6.67
C LEU A 52 -5.27 -16.79 6.83
N CYS A 53 -5.28 -16.29 8.07
CA CYS A 53 -5.38 -14.86 8.40
C CYS A 53 -4.03 -14.12 8.39
N LEU A 54 -2.93 -14.78 8.74
CA LEU A 54 -1.62 -14.14 8.83
C LEU A 54 -1.15 -13.57 7.47
N PRO A 55 -1.24 -14.30 6.34
CA PRO A 55 -0.86 -13.76 5.03
C PRO A 55 -1.70 -12.55 4.63
N ILE A 56 -2.99 -12.55 4.99
CA ILE A 56 -3.89 -11.41 4.77
C ILE A 56 -3.39 -10.18 5.54
N GLY A 57 -3.04 -10.36 6.82
CA GLY A 57 -2.46 -9.30 7.64
C GLY A 57 -1.15 -8.76 7.05
N ILE A 58 -0.21 -9.65 6.71
CA ILE A 58 1.09 -9.25 6.14
C ILE A 58 0.89 -8.53 4.79
N LEU A 59 0.02 -9.03 3.90
CA LEU A 59 -0.29 -8.37 2.63
C LEU A 59 -0.89 -6.98 2.87
N PHE A 60 -1.80 -6.84 3.84
CA PHE A 60 -2.37 -5.55 4.21
C PHE A 60 -1.29 -4.57 4.66
N PHE A 61 -0.39 -4.98 5.56
CA PHE A 61 0.72 -4.13 6.01
C PHE A 61 1.68 -3.77 4.88
N ILE A 62 2.12 -4.74 4.06
CA ILE A 62 3.03 -4.46 2.94
C ILE A 62 2.39 -3.51 1.93
N MET A 63 1.11 -3.71 1.60
CA MET A 63 0.42 -2.84 0.66
C MET A 63 0.28 -1.41 1.17
N ILE A 64 0.06 -1.22 2.48
CA ILE A 64 0.07 0.10 3.11
C ILE A 64 1.47 0.72 3.07
N LEU A 65 2.52 -0.05 3.37
CA LEU A 65 3.91 0.44 3.37
C LEU A 65 4.42 0.75 1.96
N MET A 66 3.97 0.01 0.95
CA MET A 66 4.35 0.24 -0.44
C MET A 66 3.69 1.49 -1.04
N ASP A 67 2.58 1.94 -0.46
CA ASP A 67 1.90 3.12 -0.96
C ASP A 67 2.37 4.40 -0.27
N ALA A 68 3.25 5.11 -0.96
CA ALA A 68 3.75 6.41 -0.53
C ALA A 68 2.63 7.44 -0.29
N ARG A 69 1.48 7.33 -0.98
CA ARG A 69 0.35 8.27 -0.79
C ARG A 69 -0.30 8.05 0.58
N LEU A 70 -0.58 6.79 0.93
CA LEU A 70 -1.09 6.45 2.25
C LEU A 70 -0.09 6.80 3.36
N LEU A 71 1.21 6.56 3.15
CA LEU A 71 2.22 6.97 4.14
C LEU A 71 2.27 8.49 4.35
N LYS A 72 2.19 9.28 3.27
CA LYS A 72 2.08 10.74 3.36
C LYS A 72 0.82 11.15 4.12
N MET A 73 -0.33 10.54 3.81
CA MET A 73 -1.60 10.78 4.51
C MET A 73 -1.54 10.43 6.00
N CYS A 74 -0.96 9.29 6.35
CA CYS A 74 -0.76 8.88 7.74
C CYS A 74 0.16 9.85 8.49
N ARG A 75 1.22 10.38 7.86
CA ARG A 75 2.08 11.41 8.47
C ARG A 75 1.30 12.68 8.80
N CYS A 76 0.39 13.10 7.92
CA CYS A 76 -0.48 14.26 8.17
C CYS A 76 -1.45 14.00 9.33
N TYR A 77 -2.09 12.82 9.38
CA TYR A 77 -3.07 12.47 10.43
C TYR A 77 -2.44 12.22 11.81
N VAL A 78 -1.24 11.65 11.86
CA VAL A 78 -0.54 11.31 13.12
C VAL A 78 0.20 12.51 13.72
N CYS A 79 0.27 13.64 13.00
CA CYS A 79 0.77 14.89 13.57
C CYS A 79 -0.14 15.30 14.76
N ARG A 80 0.40 15.13 15.98
CA ARG A 80 -0.30 15.32 17.27
C ARG A 80 -0.96 16.69 17.46
N CYS A 81 -0.62 17.68 16.64
CA CYS A 81 -1.26 18.99 16.63
C CYS A 81 -2.76 18.92 16.32
N CYS A 82 -3.20 17.95 15.49
CA CYS A 82 -4.60 17.83 15.07
C CYS A 82 -5.43 16.89 15.99
N ALA A 83 -4.80 15.98 16.76
CA ALA A 83 -5.49 15.01 17.64
C ALA A 83 -5.66 15.46 19.10
N ARG A 84 -4.81 16.35 19.62
CA ARG A 84 -5.03 16.99 20.93
C ARG A 84 -5.56 18.39 20.68
N GLY A 85 -6.88 18.54 20.74
CA GLY A 85 -7.57 19.83 20.85
C GLY A 85 -7.25 20.59 22.16
N ARG A 86 -5.96 20.73 22.50
CA ARG A 86 -5.42 21.53 23.60
C ARG A 86 -4.49 22.59 23.02
N SER A 87 -5.10 23.50 22.26
CA SER A 87 -5.00 24.98 22.31
C SER A 87 -3.84 25.71 23.03
N ARG A 88 -2.63 25.16 23.20
CA ARG A 88 -1.51 25.88 23.83
C ARG A 88 -0.33 26.19 22.92
N CYS A 89 -0.36 25.82 21.64
CA CYS A 89 0.63 26.30 20.66
C CYS A 89 0.31 27.69 20.09
N CYS A 90 -0.84 28.30 20.41
CA CYS A 90 -1.23 29.62 19.91
C CYS A 90 -1.10 30.73 20.97
N LYS A 91 0.02 30.80 21.72
CA LYS A 91 0.18 31.81 22.79
C LYS A 91 1.06 33.01 22.44
N SER A 92 1.58 33.12 21.22
CA SER A 92 2.29 34.33 20.76
C SER A 92 1.65 34.88 19.48
N ALA A 93 0.66 35.75 19.66
CA ALA A 93 0.27 36.91 18.85
C ALA A 93 0.20 36.85 17.29
N CYS A 94 0.45 35.74 16.62
CA CYS A 94 0.44 35.65 15.15
C CYS A 94 -0.79 34.96 14.55
N CYS A 95 -1.74 34.48 15.37
CA CYS A 95 -2.92 33.75 14.87
C CYS A 95 -4.21 34.53 15.19
N GLY A 96 -4.47 35.59 14.43
CA GLY A 96 -5.72 36.35 14.44
C GLY A 96 -6.81 35.80 13.51
N THR A 97 -6.49 34.77 12.71
CA THR A 97 -7.42 34.09 11.82
C THR A 97 -7.46 32.60 12.16
N LEU A 98 -8.66 32.03 12.03
CA LEU A 98 -9.07 30.71 12.53
C LEU A 98 -8.45 29.56 11.71
N GLU A 99 -7.13 29.41 11.71
CA GLU A 99 -6.42 28.41 10.91
C GLU A 99 -5.71 27.38 11.79
N CYS A 100 -6.08 26.10 11.63
CA CYS A 100 -5.42 24.98 12.27
C CYS A 100 -4.08 24.66 11.58
N CYS A 101 -2.96 24.98 12.23
CA CYS A 101 -1.62 24.54 11.85
C CYS A 101 -1.46 23.02 12.04
N CYS A 102 -1.59 22.23 10.99
CA CYS A 102 -1.01 20.89 10.97
C CYS A 102 0.46 21.05 10.47
N CYS A 103 1.41 21.08 11.40
CA CYS A 103 2.83 21.36 11.13
C CYS A 103 3.51 20.22 10.36
N ALA A 104 3.60 20.36 9.05
CA ALA A 104 4.68 19.81 8.23
C ALA A 104 5.01 20.85 7.14
N GLY A 105 5.71 21.93 7.51
CA GLY A 105 6.19 22.94 6.55
C GLY A 105 5.58 24.35 6.64
N GLY A 106 5.06 24.79 7.78
CA GLY A 106 4.74 26.23 7.99
C GLY A 106 3.52 26.80 7.26
N HIS A 107 2.79 26.03 6.45
CA HIS A 107 1.56 26.49 5.81
C HIS A 107 0.30 25.89 6.45
N CYS A 108 -0.68 26.75 6.71
CA CYS A 108 -2.02 26.37 7.12
C CYS A 108 -2.84 25.94 5.89
N TYR A 109 -3.15 24.65 5.79
CA TYR A 109 -4.11 24.18 4.81
C TYR A 109 -5.52 24.44 5.34
N HIS A 110 -6.18 25.48 4.84
CA HIS A 110 -7.60 25.72 5.12
C HIS A 110 -8.42 25.11 3.98
N PRO A 111 -9.02 23.93 4.15
CA PRO A 111 -9.90 23.37 3.13
C PRO A 111 -11.16 24.23 3.07
N GLU A 112 -11.23 25.17 2.13
CA GLU A 112 -12.34 26.13 2.01
C GLU A 112 -13.71 25.44 1.79
N ARG A 113 -13.73 24.15 1.44
CA ARG A 113 -14.97 23.34 1.36
C ARG A 113 -14.75 21.89 1.79
N CYS A 114 -15.23 21.56 3.00
CA CYS A 114 -15.28 20.22 3.59
C CYS A 114 -16.08 19.15 2.78
N GLY A 115 -16.59 19.50 1.59
CA GLY A 115 -17.52 18.66 0.83
C GLY A 115 -16.95 18.02 -0.45
N GLN A 116 -15.82 18.47 -1.01
CA GLN A 116 -15.33 17.97 -2.31
C GLN A 116 -14.02 17.19 -2.19
N GLU A 117 -13.11 17.64 -1.31
CA GLU A 117 -11.85 16.95 -1.04
C GLU A 117 -12.06 15.66 -0.24
N GLY A 118 -13.04 15.63 0.67
CA GLY A 118 -13.36 14.44 1.46
C GLY A 118 -13.75 13.22 0.60
N TRP A 119 -14.45 13.45 -0.51
CA TRP A 119 -14.80 12.38 -1.46
C TRP A 119 -13.59 11.86 -2.22
N TYR A 120 -12.65 12.73 -2.56
CA TYR A 120 -11.40 12.32 -3.19
C TYR A 120 -10.60 11.42 -2.24
N TYR A 121 -10.40 11.84 -1.00
CA TYR A 121 -9.69 11.03 0.01
C TYR A 121 -10.41 9.73 0.33
N CYS A 122 -11.73 9.76 0.48
CA CYS A 122 -12.54 8.56 0.66
C CYS A 122 -12.40 7.60 -0.53
N GLY A 123 -12.41 8.14 -1.76
CA GLY A 123 -12.20 7.36 -2.98
C GLY A 123 -10.80 6.72 -3.05
N VAL A 124 -9.75 7.45 -2.64
CA VAL A 124 -8.38 6.92 -2.55
C VAL A 124 -8.33 5.79 -1.52
N ILE A 125 -8.79 6.01 -0.29
CA ILE A 125 -8.81 5.00 0.77
C ILE A 125 -9.62 3.78 0.33
N TRP A 126 -10.81 3.98 -0.22
CA TRP A 126 -11.68 2.91 -0.70
C TRP A 126 -11.01 2.09 -1.81
N LYS A 127 -10.34 2.75 -2.77
CA LYS A 127 -9.56 2.08 -3.81
C LYS A 127 -8.46 1.20 -3.21
N HIS A 128 -7.74 1.70 -2.20
CA HIS A 128 -6.72 0.90 -1.51
C HIS A 128 -7.31 -0.29 -0.76
N LEU A 129 -8.39 -0.08 -0.01
CA LEU A 129 -9.08 -1.16 0.70
C LEU A 129 -9.58 -2.24 -0.26
N LEU A 130 -10.14 -1.85 -1.41
CA LEU A 130 -10.54 -2.80 -2.45
C LEU A 130 -9.35 -3.59 -3.01
N ASN A 131 -8.23 -2.93 -3.31
CA ASN A 131 -7.03 -3.62 -3.81
C ASN A 131 -6.50 -4.64 -2.80
N VAL A 132 -6.45 -4.27 -1.51
CA VAL A 132 -6.01 -5.20 -0.46
C VAL A 132 -7.01 -6.34 -0.29
N PHE A 133 -8.30 -6.04 -0.32
CA PHE A 133 -9.36 -7.05 -0.28
C PHE A 133 -9.23 -8.07 -1.42
N TYR A 134 -8.95 -7.63 -2.65
CA TYR A 134 -8.73 -8.54 -3.77
C TYR A 134 -7.48 -9.39 -3.59
N ALA A 135 -6.36 -8.80 -3.17
CA ALA A 135 -5.13 -9.56 -2.91
C ALA A 135 -5.34 -10.62 -1.80
N ALA A 136 -6.01 -10.25 -0.71
CA ALA A 136 -6.36 -11.16 0.38
C ALA A 136 -7.33 -12.27 -0.06
N SER A 137 -8.31 -11.93 -0.89
CA SER A 137 -9.28 -12.89 -1.40
C SER A 137 -8.65 -13.90 -2.37
N LEU A 138 -7.65 -13.47 -3.17
CA LEU A 138 -6.86 -14.38 -4.01
C LEU A 138 -6.10 -15.41 -3.16
N TRP A 139 -5.55 -15.00 -2.01
CA TRP A 139 -4.93 -15.95 -1.07
C TRP A 139 -5.93 -16.99 -0.56
N ILE A 140 -7.11 -16.54 -0.11
CA ILE A 140 -8.17 -17.43 0.35
C ILE A 140 -8.57 -18.42 -0.74
N VAL A 141 -8.77 -17.94 -1.98
CA VAL A 141 -9.06 -18.79 -3.14
C VAL A 141 -7.98 -19.86 -3.33
N VAL A 142 -6.70 -19.49 -3.30
CA VAL A 142 -5.59 -20.45 -3.45
C VAL A 142 -5.63 -21.49 -2.34
N ALA A 143 -5.85 -21.09 -1.09
CA ALA A 143 -5.97 -22.04 0.03
C ALA A 143 -7.14 -23.01 -0.13
N PHE A 144 -8.28 -22.56 -0.68
CA PHE A 144 -9.43 -23.43 -0.98
C PHE A 144 -9.19 -24.34 -2.19
N ILE A 145 -8.50 -23.86 -3.23
CA ILE A 145 -8.19 -24.67 -4.43
C ILE A 145 -7.17 -25.76 -4.10
N ASP A 146 -6.19 -25.46 -3.25
CA ASP A 146 -5.22 -26.46 -2.78
C ASP A 146 -5.89 -27.51 -1.88
N GLY A 147 -6.91 -27.12 -1.10
CA GLY A 147 -7.76 -28.05 -0.35
C GLY A 147 -7.18 -28.50 1.00
N ASP A 148 -5.86 -28.49 1.16
CA ASP A 148 -5.18 -28.96 2.38
C ASP A 148 -5.67 -28.26 3.65
N TRP A 149 -5.85 -26.93 3.59
CA TRP A 149 -6.38 -26.16 4.72
C TRP A 149 -7.80 -26.60 5.08
N TYR A 150 -8.67 -26.75 4.09
CA TYR A 150 -10.08 -27.11 4.31
C TYR A 150 -10.21 -28.54 4.83
N VAL A 151 -9.45 -29.48 4.27
CA VAL A 151 -9.38 -30.87 4.72
C VAL A 151 -8.89 -30.94 6.17
N CYS A 152 -7.82 -30.21 6.51
CA CYS A 152 -7.30 -30.13 7.87
C CYS A 152 -8.40 -29.65 8.84
N VAL A 153 -9.07 -28.53 8.55
CA VAL A 153 -10.15 -27.98 9.41
C VAL A 153 -11.36 -28.92 9.53
N ARG A 154 -11.77 -29.57 8.44
CA ARG A 154 -12.99 -30.40 8.44
C ARG A 154 -12.79 -31.75 9.11
N THR A 155 -11.57 -32.28 9.14
CA THR A 155 -11.27 -33.58 9.74
C THR A 155 -11.07 -33.54 11.26
N ILE A 156 -10.99 -32.35 11.87
CA ILE A 156 -10.77 -32.16 13.32
C ILE A 156 -11.82 -32.89 14.19
N ASN A 157 -13.08 -32.89 13.77
CA ASN A 157 -14.20 -33.39 14.59
C ASN A 157 -14.75 -34.76 14.15
N VAL A 158 -14.16 -35.41 13.14
CA VAL A 158 -14.80 -36.59 12.51
C VAL A 158 -14.70 -37.84 13.38
N ASN A 159 -13.61 -38.03 14.13
CA ASN A 159 -13.36 -39.30 14.79
C ASN A 159 -13.67 -39.32 16.31
N GLY A 160 -13.85 -38.18 16.97
CA GLY A 160 -14.08 -38.09 18.42
C GLY A 160 -12.93 -38.64 19.30
N THR A 161 -12.00 -39.41 18.72
CA THR A 161 -10.82 -40.01 19.35
C THR A 161 -9.61 -39.08 19.38
N GLY A 162 -9.72 -37.88 18.80
CA GLY A 162 -8.62 -36.92 18.70
C GLY A 162 -7.61 -37.21 17.59
N GLU A 163 -7.67 -38.37 16.93
CA GLU A 163 -6.82 -38.67 15.78
C GLU A 163 -7.36 -38.04 14.50
N GLN A 164 -6.59 -37.13 13.91
CA GLN A 164 -6.94 -36.45 12.66
C GLN A 164 -6.62 -37.31 11.43
N ILE A 165 -7.60 -37.43 10.54
CA ILE A 165 -7.49 -38.25 9.31
C ILE A 165 -6.43 -37.68 8.36
N ALA A 166 -6.30 -36.35 8.29
CA ALA A 166 -5.35 -35.67 7.40
C ALA A 166 -3.88 -36.00 7.69
N CYS A 167 -3.60 -36.58 8.85
CA CYS A 167 -2.25 -36.83 9.38
C CYS A 167 -1.80 -38.28 9.26
N LYS A 168 -2.66 -39.18 8.79
CA LYS A 168 -2.33 -40.59 8.65
C LYS A 168 -1.58 -40.82 7.33
N ASP A 169 -0.40 -41.43 7.39
CA ASP A 169 0.36 -41.83 6.20
C ASP A 169 -0.41 -42.85 5.34
N LEU A 170 -1.18 -43.72 5.98
CA LEU A 170 -2.01 -44.75 5.33
C LEU A 170 -3.47 -44.63 5.80
N PRO A 171 -4.27 -43.76 5.16
CA PRO A 171 -5.70 -43.67 5.45
C PRO A 171 -6.41 -44.96 5.03
N THR A 172 -7.37 -45.41 5.85
CA THR A 172 -8.26 -46.52 5.48
C THR A 172 -9.10 -46.16 4.25
N PRO A 173 -9.66 -47.13 3.50
CA PRO A 173 -10.45 -46.83 2.30
C PRO A 173 -11.62 -45.85 2.54
N ARG A 174 -12.27 -45.92 3.71
CA ARG A 174 -13.36 -45.00 4.11
C ARG A 174 -12.85 -43.60 4.46
N GLU A 175 -11.70 -43.50 5.12
CA GLU A 175 -11.03 -42.24 5.40
C GLU A 175 -10.57 -41.56 4.10
N ALA A 176 -10.00 -42.33 3.17
CA ALA A 176 -9.59 -41.82 1.85
C ALA A 176 -10.77 -41.30 1.01
N GLU A 177 -11.93 -41.96 1.08
CA GLU A 177 -13.16 -41.45 0.44
C GLU A 177 -13.61 -40.12 1.06
N THR A 178 -13.54 -40.01 2.39
CA THR A 178 -13.88 -38.78 3.12
C THR A 178 -12.92 -37.63 2.77
N LEU A 179 -11.62 -37.91 2.68
CA LEU A 179 -10.61 -36.94 2.24
C LEU A 179 -10.88 -36.43 0.82
N ARG A 180 -11.16 -37.33 -0.13
CA ARG A 180 -11.52 -36.96 -1.51
C ARG A 180 -12.79 -36.10 -1.57
N LYS A 181 -13.78 -36.41 -0.73
CA LYS A 181 -14.99 -35.61 -0.62
C LYS A 181 -14.67 -34.18 -0.19
N TYR A 182 -13.92 -34.00 0.90
CA TYR A 182 -13.58 -32.66 1.39
C TYR A 182 -12.67 -31.88 0.44
N ASP A 183 -11.71 -32.52 -0.23
CA ASP A 183 -10.91 -31.89 -1.30
C ASP A 183 -11.81 -31.39 -2.43
N SER A 184 -12.76 -32.21 -2.89
CA SER A 184 -13.71 -31.80 -3.94
C SER A 184 -14.62 -30.64 -3.49
N GLU A 185 -15.14 -30.69 -2.25
CA GLU A 185 -15.94 -29.61 -1.68
C GLU A 185 -15.13 -28.30 -1.59
N SER A 186 -13.88 -28.37 -1.16
CA SER A 186 -12.98 -27.22 -1.06
C SER A 186 -12.78 -26.54 -2.40
N ARG A 187 -12.49 -27.32 -3.46
CA ARG A 187 -12.30 -26.80 -4.82
C ARG A 187 -13.56 -26.16 -5.37
N VAL A 188 -14.73 -26.75 -5.12
CA VAL A 188 -16.02 -26.16 -5.51
C VAL A 188 -16.23 -24.80 -4.82
N ILE A 189 -15.95 -24.71 -3.52
CA ILE A 189 -16.00 -23.42 -2.79
C ILE A 189 -15.02 -22.42 -3.40
N GLY A 190 -13.78 -22.83 -3.69
CA GLY A 190 -12.78 -21.99 -4.36
C GLY A 190 -13.25 -21.44 -5.70
N LEU A 191 -13.89 -22.26 -6.54
CA LEU A 191 -14.46 -21.84 -7.83
C LEU A 191 -15.63 -20.86 -7.66
N ILE A 192 -16.51 -21.08 -6.67
CA ILE A 192 -17.59 -20.16 -6.33
C ILE A 192 -17.02 -18.80 -5.89
N LEU A 193 -15.96 -18.80 -5.09
CA LEU A 193 -15.26 -17.59 -4.67
C LEU A 193 -14.65 -16.84 -5.87
N ILE A 194 -13.99 -17.54 -6.80
CA ILE A 194 -13.46 -16.93 -8.04
C ILE A 194 -14.57 -16.26 -8.85
N LEU A 195 -15.71 -16.93 -9.02
CA LEU A 195 -16.85 -16.38 -9.74
C LEU A 195 -17.39 -15.14 -9.03
N GLY A 196 -17.56 -15.20 -7.71
CA GLY A 196 -18.00 -14.07 -6.88
C GLY A 196 -17.07 -12.86 -6.98
N LEU A 197 -15.76 -13.07 -6.85
CA LEU A 197 -14.75 -12.02 -6.97
C LEU A 197 -14.72 -11.40 -8.37
N SER A 198 -14.85 -12.22 -9.41
CA SER A 198 -14.91 -11.76 -10.81
C SER A 198 -16.14 -10.87 -11.05
N PHE A 199 -17.28 -11.24 -10.46
CA PHE A 199 -18.49 -10.46 -10.51
C PHE A 199 -18.35 -9.13 -9.74
N LEU A 200 -17.78 -9.17 -8.52
CA LEU A 200 -17.50 -7.97 -7.73
C LEU A 200 -16.53 -7.01 -8.44
N LEU A 201 -15.48 -7.53 -9.10
CA LEU A 201 -14.57 -6.73 -9.94
C LEU A 201 -15.33 -6.04 -11.08
N THR A 202 -16.21 -6.78 -11.75
CA THR A 202 -17.01 -6.25 -12.86
C THR A 202 -17.96 -5.15 -12.38
N ILE A 203 -18.65 -5.36 -11.27
CA ILE A 203 -19.53 -4.34 -10.68
C ILE A 203 -18.75 -3.12 -10.22
N SER A 204 -17.68 -3.31 -9.44
CA SER A 204 -16.88 -2.19 -8.91
C SER A 204 -16.25 -1.36 -10.04
N SER A 205 -15.79 -2.02 -11.10
CA SER A 205 -15.32 -1.34 -12.31
C SER A 205 -16.43 -0.59 -13.06
N SER A 206 -17.61 -1.20 -13.18
CA SER A 206 -18.77 -0.57 -13.84
C SER A 206 -19.29 0.63 -13.05
N LEU A 207 -19.26 0.56 -11.72
CA LEU A 207 -19.61 1.68 -10.86
C LEU A 207 -18.59 2.78 -11.04
N THR A 208 -17.30 2.52 -10.83
CA THR A 208 -16.24 3.55 -10.92
C THR A 208 -16.18 4.26 -12.27
N THR A 209 -16.44 3.54 -13.38
CA THR A 209 -16.46 4.13 -14.72
C THR A 209 -17.66 5.06 -14.99
N ARG A 210 -18.78 4.92 -14.26
CA ARG A 210 -19.93 5.83 -14.40
C ARG A 210 -19.67 7.23 -13.84
N TRP A 211 -18.76 7.36 -12.88
CA TRP A 211 -18.59 8.62 -12.12
C TRP A 211 -17.47 9.52 -12.66
N LYS A 212 -16.60 9.03 -13.54
CA LYS A 212 -15.58 9.85 -14.20
C LYS A 212 -15.76 9.83 -15.71
N PRO A 213 -15.79 10.99 -16.40
CA PRO A 213 -15.73 11.01 -17.86
C PRO A 213 -14.44 10.33 -18.31
N TYR A 214 -14.57 9.27 -19.12
CA TYR A 214 -13.48 8.37 -19.52
C TYR A 214 -12.23 9.12 -20.02
N TYR A 215 -12.41 10.08 -20.92
CA TYR A 215 -11.31 10.86 -21.48
C TYR A 215 -10.59 11.73 -20.45
N LYS A 216 -11.31 12.28 -19.47
CA LYS A 216 -10.70 13.05 -18.39
C LYS A 216 -9.80 12.17 -17.54
N SER A 217 -10.29 10.98 -17.15
CA SER A 217 -9.48 10.03 -16.38
C SER A 217 -8.26 9.53 -17.16
N LEU A 218 -8.39 9.32 -18.47
CA LEU A 218 -7.28 8.88 -19.31
C LEU A 218 -6.22 9.99 -19.45
N TYR A 219 -6.66 11.23 -19.69
CA TYR A 219 -5.79 12.41 -19.74
C TYR A 219 -5.07 12.64 -18.41
N GLU A 220 -5.77 12.58 -17.28
CA GLU A 220 -5.18 12.68 -15.93
C GLU A 220 -4.03 11.67 -15.75
N VAL A 221 -4.22 10.41 -16.16
CA VAL A 221 -3.19 9.37 -16.06
C VAL A 221 -2.00 9.64 -16.97
N TYR A 222 -2.22 10.12 -18.20
CA TYR A 222 -1.11 10.48 -19.11
C TYR A 222 -0.31 11.67 -18.60
N VAL A 223 -1.01 12.73 -18.16
CA VAL A 223 -0.36 13.92 -17.59
C VAL A 223 0.42 13.54 -16.34
N GLU A 224 -0.16 12.78 -15.41
CA GLU A 224 0.54 12.31 -14.20
C GLU A 224 1.81 11.49 -14.54
N ARG A 225 1.74 10.63 -15.57
CA ARG A 225 2.89 9.84 -16.01
C ARG A 225 4.00 10.69 -16.63
N GLU A 226 3.66 11.58 -17.56
CA GLU A 226 4.65 12.45 -18.21
C GLU A 226 5.25 13.45 -17.22
N THR A 227 4.41 14.09 -16.41
CA THR A 227 4.87 15.04 -15.38
C THR A 227 5.76 14.38 -14.33
N SER A 228 5.45 13.16 -13.87
CA SER A 228 6.32 12.45 -12.93
C SER A 228 7.66 12.08 -13.53
N ALA A 229 7.70 11.62 -14.78
CA ALA A 229 8.96 11.30 -15.46
C ALA A 229 9.83 12.55 -15.67
N ILE A 230 9.25 13.64 -16.18
CA ILE A 230 9.96 14.91 -16.39
C ILE A 230 10.44 15.48 -15.05
N LEU A 231 9.62 15.40 -14.01
CA LEU A 231 9.99 15.89 -12.68
C LEU A 231 11.14 15.06 -12.10
N GLU A 232 11.12 13.74 -12.20
CA GLU A 232 12.20 12.87 -11.72
C GLU A 232 13.53 13.17 -12.43
N ASP A 233 13.51 13.34 -13.75
CA ASP A 233 14.69 13.70 -14.53
C ASP A 233 15.26 15.06 -14.11
N LYS A 234 14.39 16.07 -13.94
CA LYS A 234 14.81 17.42 -13.53
C LYS A 234 15.31 17.45 -12.08
N LEU A 235 14.69 16.68 -11.19
CA LEU A 235 15.15 16.52 -9.81
C LEU A 235 16.53 15.88 -9.75
N HIS A 236 16.73 14.83 -10.55
CA HIS A 236 18.00 14.13 -10.63
C HIS A 236 19.10 15.06 -11.16
N GLU A 237 18.83 15.78 -12.26
CA GLU A 237 19.74 16.77 -12.83
C GLU A 237 20.17 17.82 -11.79
N LYS A 238 19.22 18.41 -11.07
CA LYS A 238 19.48 19.41 -10.03
C LYS A 238 20.23 18.84 -8.82
N ALA A 239 19.92 17.61 -8.42
CA ALA A 239 20.63 16.93 -7.34
C ALA A 239 22.09 16.68 -7.70
N VAL A 240 22.37 16.25 -8.93
CA VAL A 240 23.74 16.02 -9.45
C VAL A 240 24.51 17.35 -9.55
N GLU A 241 23.90 18.39 -10.09
CA GLU A 241 24.50 19.73 -10.18
C GLU A 241 24.92 20.25 -8.79
N ARG A 242 24.02 20.13 -7.81
CA ARG A 242 24.29 20.53 -6.42
C ARG A 242 25.39 19.68 -5.77
N ALA A 243 25.36 18.37 -5.96
CA ALA A 243 26.40 17.48 -5.44
C ALA A 243 27.78 17.83 -6.02
N LYS A 244 27.84 18.12 -7.33
CA LYS A 244 29.07 18.57 -8.00
C LYS A 244 29.58 19.87 -7.40
N HIS A 245 28.72 20.89 -7.26
CA HIS A 245 29.09 22.17 -6.66
C HIS A 245 29.64 22.01 -5.23
N VAL A 246 28.98 21.21 -4.38
CA VAL A 246 29.44 20.93 -3.00
C VAL A 246 30.79 20.20 -3.00
N SER A 247 30.99 19.26 -3.93
CA SER A 247 32.25 18.51 -4.04
C SER A 247 33.42 19.39 -4.50
N GLU A 248 33.21 20.24 -5.51
CA GLU A 248 34.24 21.15 -6.04
C GLU A 248 34.63 22.21 -5.01
N HIS A 249 33.66 22.74 -4.26
CA HIS A 249 33.92 23.65 -3.16
C HIS A 249 34.76 22.99 -2.06
N SER A 250 34.44 21.73 -1.71
CA SER A 250 35.22 20.97 -0.73
C SER A 250 36.63 20.68 -1.21
N LEU A 251 36.81 20.30 -2.48
CA LEU A 251 38.13 20.04 -3.08
C LEU A 251 39.02 21.29 -3.10
N ARG A 252 38.48 22.47 -3.45
CA ARG A 252 39.24 23.72 -3.41
C ARG A 252 39.74 24.07 -2.01
N ASN A 253 38.95 23.78 -0.98
CA ASN A 253 39.34 23.97 0.41
C ASN A 253 40.49 23.04 0.83
N PHE A 254 40.58 21.83 0.25
CA PHE A 254 41.70 20.91 0.50
C PHE A 254 42.98 21.27 -0.26
N GLU A 255 42.86 21.83 -1.47
CA GLU A 255 44.02 22.18 -2.31
C GLU A 255 44.78 23.41 -1.80
N HIS A 256 44.14 24.26 -0.99
CA HIS A 256 44.75 25.44 -0.37
C HIS A 256 44.69 25.39 1.17
N PRO A 257 45.36 24.42 1.83
CA PRO A 257 45.25 24.22 3.27
C PRO A 257 45.97 25.29 4.12
N HIS A 258 46.67 26.23 3.51
CA HIS A 258 47.66 27.09 4.17
C HIS A 258 47.20 28.55 4.33
N MET A 259 46.75 28.91 5.55
CA MET A 259 47.17 30.12 6.32
C MET A 259 46.21 30.52 7.47
N ASN A 260 45.15 29.76 7.77
CA ASN A 260 44.32 30.03 8.97
C ASN A 260 44.16 28.77 9.83
N ILE A 261 45.28 28.22 10.30
CA ILE A 261 45.30 27.24 11.41
C ILE A 261 45.51 28.03 12.69
N GLN A 262 44.46 28.70 13.17
CA GLN A 262 44.38 29.02 14.58
C GLN A 262 42.92 29.08 15.03
N GLY A 263 42.44 27.91 15.45
CA GLY A 263 41.41 27.76 16.48
C GLY A 263 40.00 28.18 16.11
N ASP A 264 39.29 27.36 15.34
CA ASP A 264 37.97 26.89 15.74
C ASP A 264 37.52 25.80 14.75
N ALA A 265 37.00 24.69 15.29
CA ALA A 265 36.42 23.62 14.50
C ALA A 265 35.12 24.13 13.83
N HIS A 266 35.26 24.88 12.74
CA HIS A 266 34.14 25.33 11.94
C HIS A 266 33.48 24.10 11.31
N HIS A 267 32.36 23.69 11.90
CA HIS A 267 31.42 22.77 11.28
C HIS A 267 31.16 23.25 9.85
N VAL A 268 31.28 22.34 8.87
CA VAL A 268 30.83 22.57 7.50
C VAL A 268 29.34 22.87 7.57
N GLN A 269 29.01 24.17 7.60
CA GLN A 269 27.64 24.63 7.65
C GLN A 269 27.09 24.45 6.24
N TYR A 270 26.30 23.41 6.05
CA TYR A 270 25.51 23.24 4.83
C TYR A 270 24.74 24.54 4.61
N GLN A 271 25.00 25.21 3.48
CA GLN A 271 24.28 26.41 3.11
C GLN A 271 22.78 26.08 3.09
N GLN A 272 22.04 26.61 4.07
CA GLN A 272 20.59 26.45 4.15
C GLN A 272 20.01 26.92 2.81
N LEU A 273 19.09 26.13 2.25
CA LEU A 273 18.32 26.61 1.10
C LEU A 273 17.64 27.91 1.54
N GLY A 274 17.60 28.91 0.65
CA GLY A 274 16.81 30.10 0.93
C GLY A 274 15.34 29.72 1.14
N ASN A 275 14.66 30.39 2.07
CA ASN A 275 13.26 30.10 2.42
C ASN A 275 12.34 29.97 1.19
N ALA A 276 12.61 30.73 0.11
CA ALA A 276 11.86 30.67 -1.14
C ALA A 276 11.96 29.32 -1.88
N GLU A 277 13.11 28.62 -1.80
CA GLU A 277 13.25 27.30 -2.42
C GLU A 277 12.53 26.23 -1.60
N GLU A 278 12.55 26.35 -0.26
CA GLU A 278 11.85 25.43 0.64
C GLU A 278 10.33 25.48 0.45
N ASP A 279 9.76 26.68 0.29
CA ASP A 279 8.33 26.89 -0.01
C ASP A 279 7.92 26.24 -1.35
N VAL A 280 8.78 26.29 -2.37
CA VAL A 280 8.53 25.65 -3.67
C VAL A 280 8.50 24.13 -3.54
N TRP A 281 9.42 23.54 -2.78
CA TRP A 281 9.43 22.10 -2.53
C TRP A 281 8.18 21.62 -1.80
N HIS A 282 7.70 22.43 -0.85
CA HIS A 282 6.44 22.15 -0.16
C HIS A 282 5.24 22.18 -1.11
N LYS A 283 5.15 23.20 -1.97
CA LYS A 283 4.06 23.31 -2.96
C LYS A 283 4.06 22.14 -3.96
N ILE A 284 5.24 21.75 -4.46
CA ILE A 284 5.38 20.62 -5.40
C ILE A 284 5.03 19.28 -4.73
N SER A 285 5.23 19.17 -3.42
CA SER A 285 4.99 17.93 -2.66
C SER A 285 3.51 17.68 -2.35
N ASP A 286 2.62 18.65 -2.62
CA ASP A 286 1.19 18.56 -2.34
C ASP A 286 0.50 17.52 -3.25
N PRO A 287 -0.11 16.46 -2.69
CA PRO A 287 -0.83 15.45 -3.48
C PRO A 287 -2.03 16.00 -4.27
N ALA A 288 -2.53 17.20 -3.96
CA ALA A 288 -3.63 17.86 -4.63
C ALA A 288 -3.20 18.97 -5.62
N LEU A 289 -1.91 19.19 -5.86
CA LEU A 289 -1.40 20.27 -6.72
C LEU A 289 -2.05 20.28 -8.12
N HIS A 290 -2.30 19.11 -8.70
CA HIS A 290 -2.94 18.96 -10.01
C HIS A 290 -4.41 19.40 -10.03
N LEU A 291 -5.07 19.54 -8.88
CA LEU A 291 -6.45 20.00 -8.76
C LEU A 291 -6.54 21.53 -8.63
N THR A 292 -5.50 22.18 -8.14
CA THR A 292 -5.48 23.63 -7.85
C THR A 292 -4.92 24.48 -8.99
N GLU A 293 -4.15 23.91 -9.92
CA GLU A 293 -3.51 24.66 -11.02
C GLU A 293 -4.19 24.50 -12.40
N LEU A 294 -5.39 23.91 -12.48
CA LEU A 294 -6.20 23.89 -13.70
C LEU A 294 -7.03 25.20 -13.81
N PRO A 295 -6.74 26.09 -14.78
CA PRO A 295 -7.54 27.30 -15.03
C PRO A 295 -8.94 26.99 -15.58
#